data_AF-A0A509L9I8-F1
#
_entry.id   AF-A0A509L9I8-F1
#
_cell.length_a   1.000
_cell.length_b   1.000
_cell.length_c   1.000
_cell.angle_alpha   90.00
_cell.angle_beta   90.00
_cell.angle_gamma   90.00
#
_symmetry.space_group_name_H-M   'P 1'
#
loop_
_entity.id
_entity.type
_entity.pdbx_description
1 polymer ?
#
loop_
_entity_poly.entity_id
_entity_poly.type
_entity_poly.pdbx_seq_one_letter_code
_entity_poly.pdbx_strand_id
1 'polypeptide(L)'
;MTKADFKKEPTRWASTPKFRFLQHKALNEKHLKISEKFNTLTPFNMHTLEKEKSYPFGVVTGGVPSSVVRDMFKEYGRDDIPILKLGAPYPFPEKLADTFMEACDKVLVIEETDTVIEYMLRDKRKTLGRLSGHVPMEGELVPEKIEGILNKALSDCELSPLSDHDCGQEAFSLVGGLELPIRKPTLCPGCPHRASFYSIRKALPKAIFPSDIGCYTLGSNLGVVDTVLDMGAGITMASGFWNAYIQDDVEKPIVATMGDSTFFHSGITGLINAVYNNSKFILVILDNHITAMTGMQPAITQGDRVDGSKGNAIALETIVKGCGIDYLKVCDPFDTKNMIKMVKDASKHVNDPDGGIAVIIARHPCVIGFKDEAIPEKIPVKITDDCNDCGFCRTRFECPALVHDEENERTIINKTLCAECGVCIQICPQGAIQKD
;
A
#
# COMPACT_ATOMS: atom_id res chain seq x y z
N MET A 1 32.05 9.52 17.71
CA MET A 1 31.74 8.78 16.46
C MET A 1 32.77 7.69 16.27
N THR A 2 32.35 6.44 16.13
CA THR A 2 33.24 5.33 15.74
C THR A 2 33.76 5.60 14.33
N LYS A 3 35.07 5.51 14.09
CA LYS A 3 35.63 5.68 12.73
C LYS A 3 35.19 4.51 11.86
N ALA A 4 34.80 4.78 10.61
CA ALA A 4 34.52 3.73 9.63
C ALA A 4 35.81 2.96 9.30
N ASP A 5 35.76 1.63 9.38
CA ASP A 5 36.91 0.75 9.18
C ASP A 5 36.47 -0.56 8.50
N PHE A 6 36.42 -0.54 7.16
CA PHE A 6 36.07 -1.73 6.38
C PHE A 6 37.23 -2.72 6.38
N LYS A 7 37.08 -3.83 7.11
CA LYS A 7 38.02 -4.95 7.07
C LYS A 7 37.83 -5.76 5.79
N LYS A 8 38.83 -5.69 4.90
CA LYS A 8 38.88 -6.47 3.65
C LYS A 8 39.06 -7.95 3.95
N GLU A 9 37.95 -8.65 4.13
CA GLU A 9 37.89 -10.09 4.38
C GLU A 9 37.00 -10.76 3.33
N PRO A 10 37.51 -11.06 2.12
CA PRO A 10 36.69 -11.64 1.06
C PRO A 10 36.01 -12.96 1.47
N THR A 11 36.62 -13.75 2.34
CA THR A 11 36.04 -14.97 2.91
C THR A 11 34.80 -14.71 3.78
N ARG A 12 34.60 -13.48 4.25
CA ARG A 12 33.42 -13.02 4.98
C ARG A 12 32.41 -12.31 4.08
N TRP A 13 32.87 -11.53 3.11
CA TRP A 13 32.01 -10.68 2.28
C TRP A 13 31.59 -11.33 0.96
N ALA A 14 32.39 -12.27 0.44
CA ALA A 14 32.11 -13.06 -0.75
C ALA A 14 31.87 -14.52 -0.37
N SER A 15 30.60 -14.86 -0.10
CA SER A 15 30.14 -16.17 0.39
C SER A 15 30.19 -17.26 -0.68
N THR A 16 31.37 -17.58 -1.22
CA THR A 16 31.56 -18.75 -2.09
C THR A 16 31.25 -20.04 -1.32
N PRO A 17 30.96 -21.18 -1.98
CA PRO A 17 30.32 -22.33 -1.34
C PRO A 17 30.90 -22.76 0.02
N LYS A 18 32.23 -22.88 0.16
CA LYS A 18 32.89 -23.23 1.44
C LYS A 18 32.67 -22.17 2.52
N PHE A 19 32.80 -20.89 2.18
CA PHE A 19 32.65 -19.81 3.15
C PHE A 19 31.20 -19.52 3.48
N ARG A 20 30.26 -19.73 2.54
CA ARG A 20 28.82 -19.71 2.81
C ARG A 20 28.46 -20.67 3.94
N PHE A 21 28.98 -21.90 3.90
CA PHE A 21 28.75 -22.88 4.99
C PHE A 21 29.25 -22.35 6.34
N LEU A 22 30.48 -21.83 6.41
CA LEU A 22 31.05 -21.30 7.65
C LEU A 22 30.29 -20.06 8.18
N GLN A 23 29.90 -19.15 7.29
CA GLN A 23 29.13 -17.96 7.64
C GLN A 23 27.71 -18.32 8.08
N HIS A 24 27.09 -19.33 7.47
CA HIS A 24 25.78 -19.82 7.88
C HIS A 24 25.87 -20.45 9.28
N LYS A 25 26.94 -21.21 9.58
CA LYS A 25 27.20 -21.67 10.96
C LYS A 25 27.28 -20.48 11.93
N ALA A 26 28.04 -19.44 11.58
CA ALA A 26 28.15 -18.23 12.41
C ALA A 26 26.82 -17.48 12.54
N LEU A 27 25.99 -17.44 11.50
CA LEU A 27 24.65 -16.85 11.52
C LEU A 27 23.72 -17.64 12.46
N ASN A 28 23.75 -18.97 12.40
CA ASN A 28 22.96 -19.84 13.29
C ASN A 28 23.38 -19.64 14.75
N GLU A 29 24.68 -19.62 15.03
CA GLU A 29 25.19 -19.29 16.37
C GLU A 29 24.77 -17.88 16.83
N LYS A 30 24.76 -16.90 15.92
CA LYS A 30 24.29 -15.55 16.20
C LYS A 30 22.79 -15.53 16.52
N HIS A 31 21.96 -16.24 15.76
CA HIS A 31 20.53 -16.35 16.01
C HIS A 31 20.25 -16.97 17.37
N LEU A 32 20.96 -18.05 17.74
CA LEU A 32 20.85 -18.66 19.08
C LEU A 32 21.20 -17.65 20.18
N LYS A 33 22.31 -16.91 20.04
CA LYS A 33 22.71 -15.89 21.02
C LYS A 33 21.68 -14.75 21.14
N ILE A 34 21.07 -14.34 20.04
CA ILE A 34 20.02 -13.31 20.06
C ILE A 34 18.74 -13.85 20.69
N SER A 35 18.32 -15.08 20.35
CA SER A 35 17.18 -15.77 20.97
C SER A 35 17.35 -15.86 22.49
N GLU A 36 18.54 -16.28 22.95
CA GLU A 36 18.87 -16.32 24.39
C GLU A 36 18.74 -14.95 25.05
N LYS A 37 19.21 -13.89 24.39
CA LYS A 37 19.04 -12.52 24.89
C LYS A 37 17.56 -12.09 24.88
N PHE A 38 16.80 -12.49 23.88
CA PHE A 38 15.38 -12.15 23.71
C PHE A 38 14.49 -12.84 24.75
N ASN A 39 14.91 -13.97 25.30
CA ASN A 39 14.24 -14.60 26.45
C ASN A 39 14.21 -13.68 27.69
N THR A 40 15.21 -12.80 27.84
CA THR A 40 15.34 -11.91 29.01
C THR A 40 15.25 -10.43 28.66
N LEU A 41 14.87 -10.10 27.43
CA LEU A 41 14.76 -8.71 26.96
C LEU A 41 13.39 -8.13 27.36
N THR A 42 13.19 -7.98 28.67
CA THR A 42 11.90 -7.65 29.28
C THR A 42 11.19 -6.42 28.73
N PRO A 43 11.86 -5.33 28.26
CA PRO A 43 11.13 -4.20 27.68
C PRO A 43 10.32 -4.55 26.41
N PHE A 44 10.70 -5.63 25.72
CA PHE A 44 10.07 -6.05 24.47
C PHE A 44 9.32 -7.37 24.61
N ASN A 45 9.91 -8.34 25.33
CA ASN A 45 9.38 -9.69 25.50
C ASN A 45 9.13 -9.95 26.98
N MET A 46 7.87 -10.12 27.38
CA MET A 46 7.50 -10.29 28.79
C MET A 46 6.20 -11.08 28.92
N HIS A 47 6.03 -11.76 30.05
CA HIS A 47 4.75 -12.35 30.43
C HIS A 47 4.27 -11.86 31.79
N THR A 48 2.97 -12.03 32.06
CA THR A 48 2.35 -11.69 33.35
C THR A 48 2.14 -12.90 34.28
N LEU A 49 2.71 -14.07 33.97
CA LEU A 49 2.63 -15.25 34.84
C LEU A 49 3.10 -14.95 36.27
N GLU A 50 2.35 -15.45 37.23
CA GLU A 50 2.79 -15.62 38.61
C GLU A 50 3.60 -16.91 38.75
N LYS A 51 4.55 -16.91 39.68
CA LYS A 51 5.43 -18.05 39.90
C LYS A 51 4.63 -19.27 40.37
N GLU A 52 4.90 -20.44 39.78
CA GLU A 52 4.31 -21.74 40.16
C GLU A 52 2.78 -21.83 40.03
N LYS A 53 2.17 -20.91 39.26
CA LYS A 53 0.73 -20.93 38.96
C LYS A 53 0.49 -21.51 37.57
N SER A 54 -0.54 -22.35 37.46
CA SER A 54 -1.06 -22.85 36.18
C SER A 54 -2.36 -22.14 35.84
N TYR A 55 -2.62 -21.97 34.55
CA TYR A 55 -3.73 -21.19 34.03
C TYR A 55 -4.51 -22.02 33.01
N PRO A 56 -5.84 -22.04 33.06
CA PRO A 56 -6.64 -22.76 32.07
C PRO A 56 -6.51 -22.13 30.67
N PHE A 57 -6.21 -20.83 30.60
CA PHE A 57 -6.12 -20.08 29.36
C PHE A 57 -5.08 -18.96 29.47
N GLY A 58 -4.37 -18.65 28.39
CA GLY A 58 -3.46 -17.52 28.28
C GLY A 58 -3.49 -16.90 26.88
N VAL A 59 -2.98 -15.68 26.74
CA VAL A 59 -2.92 -14.97 25.45
C VAL A 59 -1.48 -14.66 25.04
N VAL A 60 -1.10 -15.01 23.82
CA VAL A 60 0.17 -14.62 23.20
C VAL A 60 -0.11 -13.54 22.17
N THR A 61 0.63 -12.44 22.19
CA THR A 61 0.36 -11.30 21.31
C THR A 61 1.61 -10.49 20.98
N GLY A 62 1.60 -9.83 19.82
CA GLY A 62 2.65 -8.94 19.34
C GLY A 62 2.06 -7.69 18.68
N GLY A 63 2.87 -6.64 18.51
CA GLY A 63 2.44 -5.42 17.81
C GLY A 63 1.31 -4.65 18.52
N VAL A 64 0.42 -4.05 17.72
CA VAL A 64 -0.74 -3.26 18.18
C VAL A 64 -1.75 -4.09 18.98
N PRO A 65 -2.10 -5.34 18.58
CA PRO A 65 -3.02 -6.18 19.37
C PRO A 65 -2.62 -6.35 20.84
N SER A 66 -1.32 -6.31 21.16
CA SER A 66 -0.85 -6.42 22.54
C SER A 66 -1.34 -5.28 23.44
N SER A 67 -1.47 -4.07 22.91
CA SER A 67 -2.02 -2.94 23.65
C SER A 67 -3.52 -3.10 23.86
N VAL A 68 -4.23 -3.51 22.80
CA VAL A 68 -5.70 -3.71 22.83
C VAL A 68 -6.09 -4.77 23.85
N VAL A 69 -5.46 -5.95 23.82
CA VAL A 69 -5.73 -7.04 24.77
C VAL A 69 -5.47 -6.59 26.21
N ARG A 70 -4.37 -5.87 26.46
CA ARG A 70 -4.05 -5.37 27.80
C ARG A 70 -5.07 -4.37 28.31
N ASP A 71 -5.52 -3.45 27.46
CA ASP A 71 -6.51 -2.44 27.83
C ASP A 71 -7.86 -3.11 28.13
N MET A 72 -8.29 -4.08 27.31
CA MET A 72 -9.49 -4.89 27.57
C MET A 72 -9.41 -5.66 28.87
N PHE A 73 -8.32 -6.39 29.13
CA PHE A 73 -8.21 -7.15 30.38
C PHE A 73 -8.25 -6.26 31.60
N LYS A 74 -7.65 -5.06 31.51
CA LYS A 74 -7.74 -4.06 32.59
C LYS A 74 -9.16 -3.53 32.77
N GLU A 75 -9.87 -3.24 31.68
CA GLU A 75 -11.23 -2.71 31.69
C GLU A 75 -12.24 -3.73 32.26
N TYR A 76 -12.13 -4.99 31.82
CA TYR A 76 -12.98 -6.09 32.25
C TYR A 76 -12.49 -6.79 33.54
N GLY A 77 -11.39 -6.33 34.16
CA GLY A 77 -10.86 -6.89 35.40
C GLY A 77 -10.35 -8.34 35.30
N ARG A 78 -9.84 -8.73 34.14
CA ARG A 78 -9.35 -10.09 33.83
C ARG A 78 -7.86 -10.28 34.12
N ASP A 79 -7.45 -9.91 35.32
CA ASP A 79 -6.08 -10.14 35.80
C ASP A 79 -5.76 -11.63 36.02
N ASP A 80 -6.77 -12.50 35.94
CA ASP A 80 -6.66 -13.95 36.01
C ASP A 80 -6.07 -14.59 34.75
N ILE A 81 -6.13 -13.92 33.59
CA ILE A 81 -5.59 -14.42 32.32
C ILE A 81 -4.19 -13.85 32.08
N PRO A 82 -3.14 -14.68 31.99
CA PRO A 82 -1.81 -14.21 31.71
C PRO A 82 -1.64 -13.85 30.22
N ILE A 83 -0.79 -12.85 29.97
CA ILE A 83 -0.42 -12.40 28.62
C ILE A 83 1.07 -12.64 28.44
N LEU A 84 1.47 -13.21 27.29
CA LEU A 84 2.83 -13.15 26.76
C LEU A 84 2.87 -12.14 25.61
N LYS A 85 3.57 -11.03 25.84
CA LYS A 85 3.88 -10.04 24.81
C LYS A 85 5.22 -10.38 24.17
N LEU A 86 5.24 -10.51 22.83
CA LEU A 86 6.45 -10.68 22.03
C LEU A 86 6.65 -9.48 21.10
N GLY A 87 7.42 -8.48 21.55
CA GLY A 87 7.81 -7.32 20.74
C GLY A 87 9.00 -7.58 19.82
N ALA A 88 9.80 -8.62 20.10
CA ALA A 88 10.90 -9.06 19.26
C ALA A 88 10.75 -10.58 19.00
N PRO A 89 9.88 -10.98 18.05
CA PRO A 89 9.51 -12.37 17.84
C PRO A 89 10.56 -13.17 17.04
N TYR A 90 11.57 -12.53 16.44
CA TYR A 90 12.62 -13.23 15.71
C TYR A 90 14.02 -12.64 15.91
N PRO A 91 15.06 -13.45 16.20
CA PRO A 91 15.04 -14.88 16.51
C PRO A 91 14.15 -15.24 17.71
N PHE A 92 13.38 -16.33 17.60
CA PHE A 92 12.29 -16.62 18.53
C PHE A 92 12.77 -16.88 19.96
N PRO A 93 12.18 -16.25 20.99
CA PRO A 93 12.54 -16.48 22.39
C PRO A 93 11.90 -17.78 22.91
N GLU A 94 12.47 -18.93 22.50
CA GLU A 94 11.92 -20.26 22.77
C GLU A 94 11.68 -20.53 24.25
N LYS A 95 12.64 -20.21 25.15
CA LYS A 95 12.49 -20.52 26.57
C LYS A 95 11.38 -19.71 27.23
N LEU A 96 11.25 -18.44 26.86
CA LEU A 96 10.19 -17.58 27.37
C LEU A 96 8.82 -18.07 26.89
N ALA A 97 8.71 -18.43 25.61
CA ALA A 97 7.48 -18.96 25.04
C ALA A 97 7.12 -20.34 25.61
N ASP A 98 8.09 -21.24 25.74
CA ASP A 98 7.91 -22.58 26.31
C ASP A 98 7.44 -22.49 27.78
N THR A 99 8.05 -21.59 28.58
CA THR A 99 7.59 -21.32 29.96
C THR A 99 6.12 -20.92 30.01
N PHE A 100 5.69 -20.08 29.06
CA PHE A 100 4.30 -19.65 28.95
C PHE A 100 3.35 -20.77 28.51
N MET A 101 3.76 -21.55 27.51
CA MET A 101 2.99 -22.69 26.99
C MET A 101 2.87 -23.83 28.00
N GLU A 102 3.86 -24.01 28.88
CA GLU A 102 3.83 -24.98 29.97
C GLU A 102 2.85 -24.57 31.07
N ALA A 103 2.79 -23.27 31.39
CA ALA A 103 1.91 -22.75 32.44
C ALA A 103 0.43 -22.69 32.03
N CYS A 104 0.11 -22.74 30.72
CA CYS A 104 -1.26 -22.60 30.21
C CYS A 104 -1.79 -23.91 29.58
N ASP A 105 -3.06 -24.25 29.84
CA ASP A 105 -3.72 -25.41 29.19
C ASP A 105 -4.09 -25.10 27.73
N LYS A 106 -4.63 -23.90 27.49
CA LYS A 106 -4.89 -23.35 26.15
C LYS A 106 -4.25 -21.97 26.01
N VAL A 107 -3.83 -21.65 24.79
CA VAL A 107 -3.20 -20.37 24.47
C VAL A 107 -3.79 -19.81 23.19
N LEU A 108 -4.34 -18.60 23.25
CA LEU A 108 -4.81 -17.87 22.08
C LEU A 108 -3.73 -16.92 21.57
N VAL A 109 -3.38 -17.04 20.29
CA VAL A 109 -2.44 -16.14 19.61
C VAL A 109 -3.21 -15.05 18.89
N ILE A 110 -2.95 -13.79 19.25
CA ILE A 110 -3.52 -12.61 18.61
C ILE A 110 -2.37 -11.78 18.02
N GLU A 111 -2.15 -11.92 16.72
CA GLU A 111 -1.09 -11.26 15.97
C GLU A 111 -1.56 -10.74 14.60
N GLU A 112 -0.81 -9.75 14.10
CA GLU A 112 -1.01 -9.14 12.79
C GLU A 112 0.33 -9.03 12.03
N THR A 113 0.34 -9.04 10.70
CA THR A 113 -0.82 -9.21 9.78
C THR A 113 -1.08 -10.68 9.41
N ASP A 114 -0.12 -11.56 9.66
CA ASP A 114 -0.17 -13.00 9.36
C ASP A 114 0.45 -13.80 10.52
N THR A 115 0.36 -15.12 10.45
CA THR A 115 0.92 -16.09 11.39
C THR A 115 2.45 -16.07 11.37
N VAL A 116 3.08 -15.54 12.41
CA VAL A 116 4.54 -15.60 12.60
C VAL A 116 4.85 -16.21 13.96
N ILE A 117 4.32 -15.61 15.02
CA ILE A 117 4.44 -16.12 16.39
C ILE A 117 3.72 -17.46 16.49
N GLU A 118 2.50 -17.57 15.95
CA GLU A 118 1.72 -18.80 15.94
C GLU A 118 2.52 -19.94 15.31
N TYR A 119 3.23 -19.72 14.20
CA TYR A 119 4.07 -20.74 13.58
C TYR A 119 5.23 -21.19 14.46
N MET A 120 5.82 -20.29 15.24
CA MET A 120 7.00 -20.59 16.06
C MET A 120 6.68 -21.29 17.39
N LEU A 121 5.43 -21.23 17.87
CA LEU A 121 5.00 -21.97 19.06
C LEU A 121 5.01 -23.49 18.81
N ARG A 122 5.53 -24.28 19.75
CA ARG A 122 5.77 -25.71 19.55
C ARG A 122 4.51 -26.57 19.70
N ASP A 123 3.68 -26.36 20.73
CA ASP A 123 2.49 -27.20 20.97
C ASP A 123 1.23 -26.66 20.29
N LYS A 124 1.06 -27.01 19.01
CA LYS A 124 -0.11 -26.63 18.21
C LYS A 124 -1.45 -27.14 18.74
N ARG A 125 -1.47 -28.16 19.62
CA ARG A 125 -2.73 -28.70 20.17
C ARG A 125 -3.31 -27.78 21.24
N LYS A 126 -2.45 -27.01 21.90
CA LYS A 126 -2.83 -25.98 22.87
C LYS A 126 -3.09 -24.62 22.22
N THR A 127 -2.53 -24.39 21.03
CA THR A 127 -2.59 -23.11 20.33
C THR A 127 -3.91 -22.91 19.60
N LEU A 128 -4.64 -21.87 20.00
CA LEU A 128 -5.74 -21.25 19.28
C LEU A 128 -5.19 -19.99 18.58
N GLY A 129 -5.77 -19.61 17.46
CA GLY A 129 -5.21 -18.59 16.57
C GLY A 129 -5.84 -18.65 15.18
N ARG A 130 -5.10 -18.18 14.17
CA ARG A 130 -5.56 -18.17 12.79
C ARG A 130 -5.68 -19.57 12.22
N LEU A 131 -4.70 -20.45 12.50
CA LEU A 131 -4.70 -21.83 11.97
C LEU A 131 -5.84 -22.68 12.57
N SER A 132 -6.31 -22.34 13.77
CA SER A 132 -7.44 -23.00 14.42
C SER A 132 -8.82 -22.43 14.03
N GLY A 133 -8.87 -21.30 13.32
CA GLY A 133 -10.12 -20.59 12.99
C GLY A 133 -10.75 -19.77 14.12
N HIS A 134 -10.03 -19.52 15.22
CA HIS A 134 -10.48 -18.62 16.30
C HIS A 134 -10.23 -17.15 15.92
N VAL A 135 -9.08 -16.88 15.31
CA VAL A 135 -8.75 -15.59 14.71
C VAL A 135 -8.97 -15.74 13.19
N PRO A 136 -9.66 -14.82 12.51
CA PRO A 136 -9.78 -14.87 11.06
C PRO A 136 -8.42 -14.71 10.37
N MET A 137 -8.25 -15.31 9.20
CA MET A 137 -7.01 -15.25 8.40
C MET A 137 -6.77 -13.87 7.81
N GLU A 138 -7.83 -13.08 7.67
CA GLU A 138 -7.86 -11.81 6.98
C GLU A 138 -8.50 -10.68 7.81
N GLY A 139 -8.24 -9.45 7.34
CA GLY A 139 -8.76 -8.24 7.92
C GLY A 139 -8.04 -7.80 9.18
N GLU A 140 -8.27 -6.54 9.53
CA GLU A 140 -7.70 -5.90 10.71
C GLU A 140 -8.32 -6.43 12.01
N LEU A 141 -7.51 -6.52 13.05
CA LEU A 141 -7.92 -6.90 14.40
C LEU A 141 -8.25 -5.65 15.22
N VAL A 142 -9.32 -4.96 14.83
CA VAL A 142 -9.90 -3.85 15.60
C VAL A 142 -10.40 -4.33 16.97
N PRO A 143 -10.50 -3.44 17.99
CA PRO A 143 -10.87 -3.84 19.34
C PRO A 143 -12.15 -4.69 19.43
N GLU A 144 -13.22 -4.28 18.77
CA GLU A 144 -14.51 -4.98 18.80
C GLU A 144 -14.39 -6.42 18.29
N LYS A 145 -13.50 -6.65 17.31
CA LYS A 145 -13.22 -7.97 16.75
C LYS A 145 -12.38 -8.82 17.71
N ILE A 146 -11.38 -8.21 18.35
CA ILE A 146 -10.54 -8.87 19.37
C ILE A 146 -11.40 -9.33 20.55
N GLU A 147 -12.36 -8.51 21.00
CA GLU A 147 -13.29 -8.88 22.08
C GLU A 147 -14.11 -10.13 21.71
N GLY A 148 -14.73 -10.16 20.52
CA GLY A 148 -15.48 -11.34 20.06
C GLY A 148 -14.61 -12.59 19.94
N ILE A 149 -13.37 -12.45 19.46
CA ILE A 149 -12.39 -13.55 19.40
C ILE A 149 -12.08 -14.08 20.81
N LEU A 150 -11.85 -13.19 21.77
CA LEU A 150 -11.56 -13.55 23.17
C LEU A 150 -12.77 -14.25 23.81
N ASN A 151 -13.97 -13.70 23.67
CA ASN A 151 -15.20 -14.28 24.22
C ASN A 151 -15.46 -15.69 23.66
N LYS A 152 -15.30 -15.87 22.34
CA LYS A 152 -15.41 -17.18 21.70
C LYS A 152 -14.38 -18.16 22.28
N ALA A 153 -13.11 -17.79 22.30
CA ALA A 153 -12.03 -18.66 22.78
C ALA A 153 -12.17 -19.02 24.27
N LEU A 154 -12.63 -18.09 25.10
CA LEU A 154 -12.93 -18.33 26.52
C LEU A 154 -14.10 -19.30 26.69
N SER A 155 -15.17 -19.10 25.93
CA SER A 155 -16.36 -19.97 25.98
C SER A 155 -16.05 -21.39 25.52
N ASP A 156 -15.27 -21.55 24.46
CA ASP A 156 -14.81 -22.87 23.97
C ASP A 156 -13.90 -23.59 24.99
N CYS A 157 -13.31 -22.85 25.93
CA CYS A 157 -12.53 -23.36 27.05
C CYS A 157 -13.35 -23.48 28.36
N GLU A 158 -14.68 -23.32 28.31
CA GLU A 158 -15.57 -23.35 29.48
C GLU A 158 -15.23 -22.29 30.55
N LEU A 159 -14.70 -21.15 30.13
CA LEU A 159 -14.36 -20.01 30.99
C LEU A 159 -15.36 -18.87 30.83
N SER A 160 -15.49 -18.04 31.86
CA SER A 160 -16.32 -16.84 31.78
C SER A 160 -15.84 -15.91 30.66
N PRO A 161 -16.75 -15.40 29.81
CA PRO A 161 -16.40 -14.39 28.81
C PRO A 161 -15.97 -13.07 29.48
N LEU A 162 -15.44 -12.13 28.69
CA LEU A 162 -15.15 -10.77 29.15
C LEU A 162 -16.44 -10.02 29.50
N SER A 163 -17.49 -10.27 28.71
CA SER A 163 -18.79 -9.60 28.77
C SER A 163 -19.89 -10.60 28.40
N ASP A 164 -21.06 -10.49 29.04
CA ASP A 164 -22.26 -11.27 28.70
C ASP A 164 -22.92 -10.78 27.40
N HIS A 165 -22.51 -9.60 26.93
CA HIS A 165 -22.95 -8.96 25.71
C HIS A 165 -21.86 -9.07 24.66
N ASP A 166 -22.21 -9.50 23.45
CA ASP A 166 -21.32 -9.34 22.30
C ASP A 166 -21.38 -7.87 21.83
N CYS A 167 -20.78 -6.97 22.63
CA CYS A 167 -20.75 -5.53 22.39
C CYS A 167 -20.23 -5.20 20.99
N GLY A 168 -19.26 -5.98 20.50
CA GLY A 168 -18.74 -5.87 19.15
C GLY A 168 -19.81 -6.17 18.10
N GLN A 169 -20.53 -7.30 18.22
CA GLN A 169 -21.56 -7.65 17.27
C GLN A 169 -22.78 -6.72 17.31
N GLU A 170 -23.17 -6.21 18.47
CA GLU A 170 -24.22 -5.19 18.60
C GLU A 170 -23.79 -3.86 17.96
N ALA A 171 -22.57 -3.39 18.22
CA ALA A 171 -22.02 -2.17 17.62
C ALA A 171 -21.88 -2.30 16.10
N PHE A 172 -21.35 -3.43 15.60
CA PHE A 172 -21.28 -3.69 14.16
C PHE A 172 -22.66 -3.80 13.52
N SER A 173 -23.66 -4.37 14.21
CA SER A 173 -25.04 -4.44 13.71
C SER A 173 -25.70 -3.07 13.67
N LEU A 174 -25.50 -2.24 14.69
CA LEU A 174 -25.94 -0.85 14.73
C LEU A 174 -25.31 -0.05 13.59
N VAL A 175 -23.98 -0.12 13.43
CA VAL A 175 -23.27 0.57 12.34
C VAL A 175 -23.70 0.04 10.97
N GLY A 176 -23.89 -1.27 10.83
CA GLY A 176 -24.40 -1.90 9.62
C GLY A 176 -25.82 -1.44 9.27
N GLY A 177 -26.65 -1.14 10.28
CA GLY A 177 -27.99 -0.59 10.11
C GLY A 177 -28.04 0.91 9.81
N LEU A 178 -26.94 1.65 9.99
CA LEU A 178 -26.91 3.11 9.79
C LEU A 178 -26.86 3.54 8.31
N GLU A 179 -26.86 2.61 7.34
CA GLU A 179 -26.76 2.87 5.89
C GLU A 179 -25.76 3.99 5.55
N LEU A 180 -24.62 4.02 6.26
CA LEU A 180 -23.66 5.11 6.14
C LEU A 180 -23.09 5.14 4.72
N PRO A 181 -22.91 6.33 4.12
CA PRO A 181 -22.35 6.44 2.79
C PRO A 181 -20.92 5.89 2.77
N ILE A 182 -20.68 4.89 1.91
CA ILE A 182 -19.37 4.25 1.76
C ILE A 182 -18.39 5.26 1.18
N ARG A 183 -17.41 5.67 1.99
CA ARG A 183 -16.29 6.52 1.54
C ARG A 183 -15.17 5.66 0.99
N LYS A 184 -15.13 5.51 -0.33
CA LYS A 184 -14.03 4.83 -1.01
C LYS A 184 -12.73 5.63 -0.86
N PRO A 185 -11.57 4.98 -0.69
CA PRO A 185 -10.28 5.66 -0.81
C PRO A 185 -10.20 6.35 -2.17
N THR A 186 -9.93 7.65 -2.21
CA THR A 186 -9.96 8.45 -3.45
C THR A 186 -8.78 9.41 -3.51
N LEU A 187 -8.39 9.80 -4.73
CA LEU A 187 -7.33 10.79 -4.94
C LEU A 187 -7.73 12.15 -4.38
N CYS A 188 -6.77 12.92 -3.88
CA CYS A 188 -7.02 14.26 -3.31
C CYS A 188 -7.67 15.20 -4.35
N PRO A 189 -8.50 16.18 -3.94
CA PRO A 189 -8.93 17.27 -4.82
C PRO A 189 -7.72 17.95 -5.49
N GLY A 190 -7.78 18.13 -6.81
CA GLY A 190 -6.65 18.70 -7.57
C GLY A 190 -5.50 17.74 -7.87
N CYS A 191 -5.54 16.47 -7.43
CA CYS A 191 -4.45 15.53 -7.71
C CYS A 191 -4.20 15.34 -9.23
N PRO A 192 -2.95 15.49 -9.72
CA PRO A 192 -2.61 15.36 -11.14
C PRO A 192 -2.78 13.95 -11.71
N HIS A 193 -2.70 12.92 -10.88
CA HIS A 193 -2.93 11.54 -11.31
C HIS A 193 -4.35 11.36 -11.85
N ARG A 194 -5.34 12.08 -11.30
CA ARG A 194 -6.72 12.03 -11.81
C ARG A 194 -6.82 12.51 -13.26
N ALA A 195 -6.14 13.60 -13.58
CA ALA A 195 -6.08 14.12 -14.95
C ALA A 195 -5.32 13.16 -15.89
N SER A 196 -4.30 12.49 -15.36
CA SER A 196 -3.55 11.44 -16.06
C SER A 196 -4.47 10.26 -16.44
N PHE A 197 -5.17 9.69 -15.45
CA PHE A 197 -6.08 8.57 -15.65
C PHE A 197 -7.24 8.91 -16.59
N TYR A 198 -7.83 10.10 -16.43
CA TYR A 198 -8.83 10.58 -17.37
C TYR A 198 -8.32 10.56 -18.81
N SER A 199 -7.12 11.09 -19.03
CA SER A 199 -6.50 11.19 -20.36
C SER A 199 -6.19 9.82 -20.96
N ILE A 200 -5.64 8.90 -20.16
CA ILE A 200 -5.35 7.51 -20.54
C ILE A 200 -6.63 6.80 -20.96
N ARG A 201 -7.67 6.80 -20.12
CA ARG A 201 -8.95 6.13 -20.40
C ARG A 201 -9.67 6.71 -21.60
N LYS A 202 -9.62 8.03 -21.77
CA LYS A 202 -10.23 8.71 -22.94
C LYS A 202 -9.50 8.35 -24.23
N ALA A 203 -8.19 8.15 -24.18
CA ALA A 203 -7.38 7.77 -25.34
C ALA A 203 -7.55 6.29 -25.71
N LEU A 204 -7.49 5.39 -24.72
CA LEU A 204 -7.46 3.93 -24.92
C LEU A 204 -8.41 3.20 -23.95
N PRO A 205 -9.74 3.34 -24.08
CA PRO A 205 -10.70 2.82 -23.10
C PRO A 205 -10.78 1.29 -23.01
N LYS A 206 -10.16 0.56 -23.95
CA LYS A 206 -10.17 -0.92 -24.02
C LYS A 206 -8.82 -1.55 -23.65
N ALA A 207 -7.86 -0.73 -23.21
CA ALA A 207 -6.55 -1.22 -22.80
C ALA A 207 -6.64 -2.01 -21.51
N ILE A 208 -5.64 -2.88 -21.29
CA ILE A 208 -5.36 -3.42 -19.96
C ILE A 208 -4.53 -2.38 -19.23
N PHE A 209 -4.84 -2.14 -17.95
CA PHE A 209 -4.20 -1.14 -17.13
C PHE A 209 -3.43 -1.74 -15.94
N PRO A 210 -2.25 -2.36 -16.15
CA PRO A 210 -1.39 -2.74 -15.05
C PRO A 210 -0.90 -1.52 -14.28
N SER A 211 -0.82 -1.63 -12.96
CA SER A 211 -0.30 -0.57 -12.10
C SER A 211 0.46 -1.16 -10.91
N ASP A 212 1.03 -0.28 -10.09
CA ASP A 212 1.79 -0.62 -8.88
C ASP A 212 1.10 -0.10 -7.60
N ILE A 213 1.72 -0.35 -6.46
CA ILE A 213 1.28 0.17 -5.15
C ILE A 213 1.69 1.65 -4.98
N GLY A 214 0.71 2.53 -4.79
CA GLY A 214 0.89 3.95 -4.48
C GLY A 214 -0.40 4.75 -4.65
N CYS A 215 -0.34 6.09 -4.65
CA CYS A 215 -1.53 6.93 -4.89
C CYS A 215 -2.26 6.56 -6.19
N TYR A 216 -1.50 6.14 -7.19
CA TYR A 216 -1.99 5.74 -8.49
C TYR A 216 -2.75 4.39 -8.48
N THR A 217 -2.65 3.55 -7.44
CA THR A 217 -3.55 2.39 -7.21
C THR A 217 -5.03 2.82 -7.18
N LEU A 218 -5.29 4.05 -6.72
CA LEU A 218 -6.64 4.63 -6.67
C LEU A 218 -7.21 4.96 -8.06
N GLY A 219 -6.41 4.82 -9.14
CA GLY A 219 -6.90 4.82 -10.51
C GLY A 219 -7.91 3.69 -10.81
N SER A 220 -8.01 2.69 -9.91
CA SER A 220 -9.04 1.64 -9.95
C SER A 220 -10.46 2.20 -9.85
N ASN A 221 -10.70 3.21 -9.00
CA ASN A 221 -12.00 3.90 -8.95
C ASN A 221 -12.34 4.62 -10.26
N LEU A 222 -11.31 5.04 -11.00
CA LEU A 222 -11.42 5.70 -12.29
C LEU A 222 -11.47 4.68 -13.46
N GLY A 223 -11.40 3.38 -13.20
CA GLY A 223 -11.39 2.34 -14.22
C GLY A 223 -10.16 2.40 -15.14
N VAL A 224 -9.00 2.75 -14.57
CA VAL A 224 -7.70 2.86 -15.27
C VAL A 224 -6.59 2.13 -14.51
N VAL A 225 -6.99 1.14 -13.72
CA VAL A 225 -6.12 0.19 -13.04
C VAL A 225 -6.89 -1.12 -12.93
N ASP A 226 -6.42 -2.16 -13.61
CA ASP A 226 -7.02 -3.50 -13.60
C ASP A 226 -6.28 -4.45 -12.65
N THR A 227 -4.97 -4.26 -12.47
CA THR A 227 -4.12 -5.15 -11.66
C THR A 227 -3.08 -4.36 -10.88
N VAL A 228 -2.88 -4.73 -9.62
CA VAL A 228 -1.83 -4.23 -8.72
C VAL A 228 -1.32 -5.39 -7.88
N LEU A 229 0.00 -5.53 -7.72
CA LEU A 229 0.60 -6.62 -6.95
C LEU A 229 1.63 -6.08 -5.95
N ASP A 230 2.72 -5.51 -6.46
CA ASP A 230 3.80 -4.95 -5.65
C ASP A 230 4.32 -3.63 -6.26
N MET A 231 5.44 -3.12 -5.72
CA MET A 231 6.20 -2.06 -6.37
C MET A 231 7.11 -2.69 -7.43
N GLY A 232 6.80 -2.49 -8.70
CA GLY A 232 7.54 -2.99 -9.87
C GLY A 232 6.72 -3.89 -10.80
N ALA A 233 5.65 -4.50 -10.28
CA ALA A 233 4.74 -5.37 -11.01
C ALA A 233 4.07 -4.72 -12.23
N GLY A 234 3.80 -3.41 -12.24
CA GLY A 234 3.09 -2.75 -13.35
C GLY A 234 3.77 -2.97 -14.72
N ILE A 235 5.09 -2.85 -14.76
CA ILE A 235 5.89 -3.08 -15.98
C ILE A 235 5.97 -4.57 -16.33
N THR A 236 6.23 -5.43 -15.34
CA THR A 236 6.44 -6.86 -15.57
C THR A 236 5.14 -7.57 -15.95
N MET A 237 4.01 -7.18 -15.35
CA MET A 237 2.67 -7.63 -15.76
C MET A 237 2.33 -7.14 -17.17
N ALA A 238 2.67 -5.89 -17.53
CA ALA A 238 2.45 -5.39 -18.89
C ALA A 238 3.21 -6.21 -19.95
N SER A 239 4.49 -6.52 -19.69
CA SER A 239 5.28 -7.43 -20.53
C SER A 239 4.66 -8.84 -20.60
N GLY A 240 4.23 -9.39 -19.46
CA GLY A 240 3.56 -10.69 -19.40
C GLY A 240 2.25 -10.74 -20.19
N PHE A 241 1.39 -9.73 -20.05
CA PHE A 241 0.17 -9.61 -20.84
C PHE A 241 0.49 -9.50 -22.34
N TRP A 242 1.45 -8.65 -22.72
CA TRP A 242 1.83 -8.51 -24.12
C TRP A 242 2.28 -9.86 -24.72
N ASN A 243 3.16 -10.57 -24.03
CA ASN A 243 3.62 -11.90 -24.47
C ASN A 243 2.47 -12.91 -24.59
N ALA A 244 1.52 -12.90 -23.65
CA ALA A 244 0.38 -13.82 -23.69
C ALA A 244 -0.53 -13.55 -24.88
N TYR A 245 -0.88 -12.28 -25.14
CA TYR A 245 -1.79 -11.93 -26.24
C TYR A 245 -1.15 -12.08 -27.62
N ILE A 246 0.14 -11.74 -27.77
CA ILE A 246 0.83 -11.87 -29.06
C ILE A 246 1.05 -13.35 -29.45
N GLN A 247 1.18 -14.25 -28.47
CA GLN A 247 1.22 -15.70 -28.71
C GLN A 247 -0.06 -16.19 -29.42
N ASP A 248 -1.20 -15.57 -29.11
CA ASP A 248 -2.51 -15.91 -29.66
C ASP A 248 -2.87 -15.06 -30.90
N ASP A 249 -1.92 -14.29 -31.44
CA ASP A 249 -2.12 -13.35 -32.56
C ASP A 249 -3.21 -12.30 -32.29
N VAL A 250 -3.35 -11.88 -31.03
CA VAL A 250 -4.32 -10.87 -30.59
C VAL A 250 -3.60 -9.58 -30.24
N GLU A 251 -3.92 -8.50 -30.97
CA GLU A 251 -3.49 -7.16 -30.58
C GLU A 251 -4.35 -6.62 -29.43
N LYS A 252 -3.74 -6.47 -28.25
CA LYS A 252 -4.39 -5.90 -27.07
C LYS A 252 -3.61 -4.67 -26.60
N PRO A 253 -4.22 -3.46 -26.57
CA PRO A 253 -3.54 -2.29 -26.04
C PRO A 253 -3.28 -2.47 -24.53
N ILE A 254 -2.09 -2.10 -24.08
CA ILE A 254 -1.67 -2.19 -22.68
C ILE A 254 -1.04 -0.85 -22.28
N VAL A 255 -1.52 -0.29 -21.17
CA VAL A 255 -0.99 0.95 -20.59
C VAL A 255 -0.64 0.69 -19.13
N ALA A 256 0.65 0.51 -18.86
CA ALA A 256 1.18 0.41 -17.52
C ALA A 256 1.28 1.80 -16.88
N THR A 257 0.95 1.91 -15.59
CA THR A 257 1.15 3.14 -14.81
C THR A 257 2.01 2.87 -13.59
N MET A 258 2.93 3.78 -13.28
CA MET A 258 3.87 3.63 -12.16
C MET A 258 4.26 5.01 -11.62
N GLY A 259 4.49 5.13 -10.31
CA GLY A 259 5.02 6.37 -9.72
C GLY A 259 6.51 6.57 -9.99
N ASP A 260 7.00 7.80 -9.87
CA ASP A 260 8.42 8.16 -9.94
C ASP A 260 9.28 7.37 -8.93
N SER A 261 8.96 7.44 -7.63
CA SER A 261 9.72 6.72 -6.60
C SER A 261 9.69 5.20 -6.80
N THR A 262 8.55 4.66 -7.25
CA THR A 262 8.41 3.23 -7.55
C THR A 262 9.28 2.82 -8.74
N PHE A 263 9.36 3.68 -9.76
CA PHE A 263 10.23 3.43 -10.91
C PHE A 263 11.69 3.30 -10.48
N PHE A 264 12.19 4.18 -9.62
CA PHE A 264 13.54 4.07 -9.08
C PHE A 264 13.75 2.91 -8.12
N HIS A 265 12.71 2.52 -7.37
CA HIS A 265 12.79 1.41 -6.43
C HIS A 265 12.97 0.06 -7.15
N SER A 266 12.17 -0.20 -8.19
CA SER A 266 12.11 -1.53 -8.82
C SER A 266 11.64 -1.54 -10.27
N GLY A 267 11.24 -0.40 -10.84
CA GLY A 267 10.79 -0.32 -12.24
C GLY A 267 11.92 -0.47 -13.26
N ILE A 268 13.14 0.00 -12.95
CA ILE A 268 14.28 0.02 -13.88
C ILE A 268 14.62 -1.37 -14.42
N THR A 269 14.73 -2.37 -13.54
CA THR A 269 15.09 -3.74 -13.94
C THR A 269 13.99 -4.38 -14.78
N GLY A 270 12.72 -4.13 -14.43
CA GLY A 270 11.57 -4.56 -15.22
C GLY A 270 11.57 -3.94 -16.62
N LEU A 271 11.87 -2.64 -16.73
CA LEU A 271 11.90 -1.94 -18.02
C LEU A 271 13.01 -2.48 -18.92
N ILE A 272 14.23 -2.65 -18.39
CA ILE A 272 15.36 -3.22 -19.16
C ILE A 272 15.01 -4.62 -19.67
N ASN A 273 14.37 -5.45 -18.83
CA ASN A 273 13.96 -6.79 -19.24
C ASN A 273 12.88 -6.75 -20.34
N ALA A 274 11.90 -5.85 -20.23
CA ALA A 274 10.87 -5.67 -21.23
C ALA A 274 11.44 -5.19 -22.58
N VAL A 275 12.40 -4.25 -22.55
CA VAL A 275 13.13 -3.80 -23.75
C VAL A 275 13.93 -4.94 -24.37
N TYR A 276 14.69 -5.69 -23.57
CA TYR A 276 15.47 -6.84 -24.04
C TYR A 276 14.60 -7.89 -24.74
N ASN A 277 13.39 -8.14 -24.22
CA ASN A 277 12.43 -9.09 -24.80
C ASN A 277 11.49 -8.46 -25.84
N ASN A 278 11.75 -7.23 -26.28
CA ASN A 278 10.95 -6.51 -27.29
C ASN A 278 9.44 -6.47 -26.99
N SER A 279 9.08 -6.40 -25.71
CA SER A 279 7.67 -6.24 -25.31
C SER A 279 7.15 -4.88 -25.76
N LYS A 280 5.87 -4.79 -26.17
CA LYS A 280 5.29 -3.52 -26.66
C LYS A 280 4.08 -3.11 -25.81
N PHE A 281 4.23 -2.01 -25.08
CA PHE A 281 3.18 -1.38 -24.28
C PHE A 281 3.51 0.09 -24.04
N ILE A 282 2.55 0.85 -23.52
CA ILE A 282 2.77 2.23 -23.08
C ILE A 282 3.06 2.21 -21.58
N LEU A 283 4.14 2.83 -21.14
CA LEU A 283 4.41 3.11 -19.73
C LEU A 283 4.18 4.59 -19.44
N VAL A 284 3.28 4.88 -18.52
CA VAL A 284 3.07 6.25 -18.01
C VAL A 284 3.66 6.34 -16.60
N ILE A 285 4.78 7.06 -16.47
CA ILE A 285 5.39 7.37 -15.18
C ILE A 285 4.71 8.63 -14.63
N LEU A 286 4.07 8.49 -13.48
CA LEU A 286 3.30 9.51 -12.78
C LEU A 286 4.23 10.22 -11.78
N ASP A 287 4.88 11.28 -12.23
CA ASP A 287 5.91 12.00 -11.49
C ASP A 287 5.31 13.17 -10.70
N ASN A 288 5.15 12.97 -9.38
CA ASN A 288 4.62 13.98 -8.46
C ASN A 288 5.67 14.57 -7.52
N HIS A 289 6.94 14.26 -7.77
CA HIS A 289 8.12 14.67 -7.01
C HIS A 289 8.17 14.16 -5.55
N ILE A 290 7.34 13.18 -5.14
CA ILE A 290 7.33 12.73 -3.74
C ILE A 290 6.78 11.31 -3.55
N THR A 291 7.32 10.58 -2.57
CA THR A 291 6.74 9.29 -2.16
C THR A 291 5.55 9.55 -1.24
N ALA A 292 4.40 9.89 -1.84
CA ALA A 292 3.27 10.49 -1.13
C ALA A 292 2.62 9.57 -0.09
N MET A 293 2.12 8.40 -0.50
CA MET A 293 1.25 7.54 0.32
C MET A 293 1.94 6.98 1.57
N THR A 294 3.27 6.86 1.54
CA THR A 294 4.07 6.31 2.64
C THR A 294 4.48 7.34 3.69
N GLY A 295 4.02 8.59 3.58
CA GLY A 295 4.37 9.66 4.51
C GLY A 295 5.33 10.71 3.93
N MET A 296 5.20 11.01 2.63
CA MET A 296 5.84 12.17 1.99
C MET A 296 7.38 12.13 2.01
N GLN A 297 8.00 10.96 1.79
CA GLN A 297 9.46 10.87 1.70
C GLN A 297 9.98 11.57 0.43
N PRO A 298 11.13 12.27 0.51
CA PRO A 298 11.73 12.94 -0.64
C PRO A 298 11.94 11.98 -1.82
N ALA A 299 11.53 12.39 -3.01
CA ALA A 299 11.81 11.63 -4.23
C ALA A 299 13.26 11.83 -4.68
N ILE A 300 13.82 10.81 -5.33
CA ILE A 300 15.19 10.87 -5.89
C ILE A 300 15.31 11.99 -6.94
N THR A 301 14.21 12.34 -7.61
CA THR A 301 14.14 13.44 -8.58
C THR A 301 14.40 14.82 -7.96
N GLN A 302 14.22 14.99 -6.64
CA GLN A 302 14.45 16.27 -5.95
C GLN A 302 15.90 16.47 -5.50
N GLY A 303 16.64 15.37 -5.32
CA GLY A 303 18.00 15.42 -4.76
C GLY A 303 18.03 15.79 -3.28
N ASP A 304 16.95 15.58 -2.53
CA ASP A 304 16.92 15.75 -1.08
C ASP A 304 17.19 14.41 -0.37
N ARG A 305 18.10 14.41 0.62
CA ARG A 305 18.41 13.24 1.45
C ARG A 305 17.60 13.25 2.73
N VAL A 306 17.47 12.07 3.33
CA VAL A 306 16.71 11.85 4.58
C VAL A 306 17.24 12.67 5.77
N ASP A 307 18.53 13.00 5.77
CA ASP A 307 19.17 13.83 6.80
C ASP A 307 19.02 15.35 6.55
N GLY A 308 18.28 15.74 5.51
CA GLY A 308 18.09 17.14 5.10
C GLY A 308 19.23 17.72 4.26
N SER A 309 20.30 16.96 4.00
CA SER A 309 21.36 17.39 3.09
C SER A 309 20.97 17.22 1.62
N LYS A 310 21.63 17.98 0.73
CA LYS A 310 21.45 17.81 -0.72
C LYS A 310 22.26 16.64 -1.25
N GLY A 311 21.60 15.78 -2.02
CA GLY A 311 22.17 14.74 -2.85
C GLY A 311 22.11 15.10 -4.34
N ASN A 312 22.47 14.13 -5.19
CA ASN A 312 22.34 14.28 -6.63
C ASN A 312 20.92 13.89 -7.06
N ALA A 313 20.19 14.82 -7.63
CA ALA A 313 18.93 14.52 -8.30
C ALA A 313 19.19 13.66 -9.55
N ILE A 314 18.36 12.63 -9.76
CA ILE A 314 18.41 11.81 -10.97
C ILE A 314 17.12 12.03 -11.76
N ALA A 315 17.24 12.57 -12.97
CA ALA A 315 16.11 12.79 -13.84
C ALA A 315 15.58 11.46 -14.41
N LEU A 316 14.24 11.29 -14.39
CA LEU A 316 13.56 10.13 -14.97
C LEU A 316 13.91 9.96 -16.45
N GLU A 317 14.01 11.06 -17.19
CA GLU A 317 14.35 11.05 -18.61
C GLU A 317 15.68 10.38 -18.90
N THR A 318 16.70 10.68 -18.07
CA THR A 318 18.04 10.14 -18.24
C THR A 318 18.05 8.64 -18.00
N ILE A 319 17.40 8.18 -16.92
CA ILE A 319 17.39 6.75 -16.59
C ILE A 319 16.51 5.95 -17.56
N VAL A 320 15.37 6.49 -17.99
CA VAL A 320 14.48 5.85 -18.97
C VAL A 320 15.20 5.67 -20.31
N LYS A 321 15.89 6.71 -20.81
CA LYS A 321 16.74 6.59 -22.01
C LYS A 321 17.85 5.56 -21.81
N GLY A 322 18.48 5.55 -20.62
CA GLY A 322 19.49 4.57 -20.25
C GLY A 322 18.99 3.12 -20.25
N CYS A 323 17.67 2.90 -20.15
CA CYS A 323 17.05 1.57 -20.28
C CYS A 323 16.83 1.14 -21.74
N GLY A 324 17.21 1.96 -22.72
CA GLY A 324 17.03 1.66 -24.15
C GLY A 324 15.69 2.12 -24.73
N ILE A 325 15.04 3.10 -24.12
CA ILE A 325 13.79 3.68 -24.63
C ILE A 325 14.07 4.85 -25.58
N ASP A 326 13.64 4.70 -26.83
CA ASP A 326 13.73 5.75 -27.85
C ASP A 326 12.52 6.69 -27.84
N TYR A 327 11.31 6.14 -27.62
CA TYR A 327 10.09 6.95 -27.52
C TYR A 327 9.88 7.41 -26.08
N LEU A 328 10.30 8.65 -25.80
CA LEU A 328 10.08 9.31 -24.51
C LEU A 328 9.43 10.68 -24.69
N LYS A 329 8.32 10.92 -24.02
CA LYS A 329 7.63 12.22 -23.94
C LYS A 329 7.40 12.63 -22.49
N VAL A 330 7.34 13.94 -22.25
CA VAL A 330 7.03 14.54 -20.95
C VAL A 330 5.87 15.50 -21.14
N CYS A 331 4.88 15.47 -20.25
CA CYS A 331 3.77 16.41 -20.25
C CYS A 331 3.31 16.73 -18.84
N ASP A 332 2.67 17.90 -18.70
CA ASP A 332 1.83 18.17 -17.54
C ASP A 332 0.44 17.54 -17.76
N PRO A 333 -0.01 16.62 -16.89
CA PRO A 333 -1.32 15.99 -17.00
C PRO A 333 -2.50 16.96 -16.86
N PHE A 334 -2.32 18.19 -16.33
CA PHE A 334 -3.37 19.21 -16.34
C PHE A 334 -3.73 19.69 -17.75
N ASP A 335 -2.81 19.58 -18.73
CA ASP A 335 -3.15 19.72 -20.15
C ASP A 335 -3.71 18.39 -20.69
N THR A 336 -4.96 18.12 -20.35
CA THR A 336 -5.61 16.85 -20.69
C THR A 336 -5.73 16.64 -22.20
N LYS A 337 -5.87 17.71 -22.99
CA LYS A 337 -5.95 17.62 -24.46
C LYS A 337 -4.64 17.12 -25.04
N ASN A 338 -3.52 17.69 -24.59
CA ASN A 338 -2.19 17.28 -25.02
C ASN A 338 -1.88 15.85 -24.55
N MET A 339 -2.18 15.51 -23.30
CA MET A 339 -1.91 14.17 -22.78
C MET A 339 -2.72 13.08 -23.52
N ILE A 340 -4.00 13.33 -23.83
CA ILE A 340 -4.80 12.40 -24.65
C ILE A 340 -4.14 12.18 -26.02
N LYS A 341 -3.66 13.26 -26.65
CA LYS A 341 -2.95 13.17 -27.93
C LYS A 341 -1.67 12.34 -27.79
N MET A 342 -0.86 12.59 -26.76
CA MET A 342 0.38 11.85 -26.52
C MET A 342 0.13 10.35 -26.30
N VAL A 343 -0.89 9.96 -25.54
CA VAL A 343 -1.23 8.54 -25.35
C VAL A 343 -1.64 7.89 -26.68
N LYS A 344 -2.41 8.59 -27.54
CA LYS A 344 -2.76 8.10 -28.88
C LYS A 344 -1.55 7.95 -29.79
N ASP A 345 -0.62 8.91 -29.76
CA ASP A 345 0.59 8.85 -30.57
C ASP A 345 1.57 7.78 -30.06
N ALA A 346 1.65 7.57 -28.74
CA ALA A 346 2.36 6.45 -28.13
C ALA A 346 1.77 5.09 -28.56
N SER A 347 0.45 4.97 -28.64
CA SER A 347 -0.21 3.75 -29.16
C SER A 347 0.15 3.46 -30.61
N LYS A 348 0.30 4.49 -31.46
CA LYS A 348 0.75 4.29 -32.84
C LYS A 348 2.18 3.77 -32.89
N HIS A 349 3.07 4.31 -32.04
CA HIS A 349 4.44 3.82 -31.94
C HIS A 349 4.49 2.37 -31.47
N VAL A 350 3.74 2.02 -30.43
CA VAL A 350 3.67 0.64 -29.90
C VAL A 350 3.18 -0.37 -30.94
N ASN A 351 2.23 0.03 -31.80
CA ASN A 351 1.67 -0.85 -32.83
C ASN A 351 2.49 -0.84 -34.14
N ASP A 352 3.52 -0.01 -34.26
CA ASP A 352 4.40 -0.01 -35.42
C ASP A 352 5.26 -1.31 -35.40
N PRO A 353 5.42 -2.02 -36.52
CA PRO A 353 6.30 -3.18 -36.62
C PRO A 353 7.72 -2.91 -36.09
N ASP A 354 8.27 -1.74 -36.41
CA ASP A 354 9.61 -1.28 -35.99
C ASP A 354 9.56 -0.50 -34.67
N GLY A 355 8.38 -0.35 -34.07
CA GLY A 355 8.18 0.29 -32.79
C GLY A 355 8.45 -0.61 -31.59
N GLY A 356 8.45 -0.01 -30.40
CA GLY A 356 8.69 -0.69 -29.14
C GLY A 356 7.89 -0.07 -28.00
N ILE A 357 8.46 -0.11 -26.80
CA ILE A 357 7.85 0.50 -25.61
C ILE A 357 7.83 2.02 -25.77
N ALA A 358 6.67 2.63 -25.53
CA ALA A 358 6.53 4.08 -25.45
C ALA A 358 6.44 4.54 -23.99
N VAL A 359 7.30 5.48 -23.58
CA VAL A 359 7.26 6.05 -22.24
C VAL A 359 6.74 7.49 -22.25
N ILE A 360 5.79 7.78 -21.37
CA ILE A 360 5.29 9.12 -21.09
C ILE A 360 5.56 9.43 -19.61
N ILE A 361 6.24 10.53 -19.32
CA ILE A 361 6.36 11.06 -17.96
C ILE A 361 5.29 12.15 -17.79
N ALA A 362 4.26 11.85 -17.01
CA ALA A 362 3.25 12.81 -16.61
C ALA A 362 3.72 13.49 -15.32
N ARG A 363 4.34 14.67 -15.46
CA ARG A 363 5.01 15.39 -14.37
C ARG A 363 4.15 16.54 -13.87
N HIS A 364 3.79 16.50 -12.61
CA HIS A 364 3.13 17.61 -11.91
C HIS A 364 3.19 17.41 -10.38
N PRO A 365 3.58 18.42 -9.59
CA PRO A 365 3.79 18.25 -8.15
C PRO A 365 2.56 17.74 -7.37
N CYS A 366 2.80 16.98 -6.31
CA CYS A 366 1.75 16.57 -5.39
C CYS A 366 1.08 17.78 -4.72
N VAL A 367 -0.24 17.93 -4.88
CA VAL A 367 -1.03 19.03 -4.28
C VAL A 367 -1.01 19.08 -2.75
N ILE A 368 -0.71 17.96 -2.08
CA ILE A 368 -0.55 17.94 -0.61
C ILE A 368 0.90 18.28 -0.23
N GLY A 369 1.87 17.69 -0.93
CA GLY A 369 3.29 17.85 -0.62
C GLY A 369 3.84 19.23 -0.99
N PHE A 370 3.34 19.82 -2.09
CA PHE A 370 3.84 21.07 -2.67
C PHE A 370 2.67 21.98 -3.05
N LYS A 371 1.87 22.41 -2.06
CA LYS A 371 0.62 23.17 -2.28
C LYS A 371 0.78 24.37 -3.21
N ASP A 372 1.81 25.19 -2.99
CA ASP A 372 2.03 26.43 -3.75
C ASP A 372 2.62 26.16 -5.14
N GLU A 373 3.39 25.07 -5.30
CA GLU A 373 4.00 24.71 -6.59
C GLU A 373 3.04 23.93 -7.49
N ALA A 374 2.17 23.11 -6.91
CA ALA A 374 1.22 22.30 -7.66
C ALA A 374 0.10 23.16 -8.28
N ILE A 375 -0.32 24.24 -7.60
CA ILE A 375 -1.36 25.14 -8.11
C ILE A 375 -0.87 26.58 -7.99
N PRO A 376 0.05 26.99 -8.89
CA PRO A 376 0.67 28.31 -8.81
C PRO A 376 -0.33 29.44 -9.16
N GLU A 377 -1.26 29.18 -10.07
CA GLU A 377 -2.41 30.06 -10.34
C GLU A 377 -3.69 29.35 -9.89
N LYS A 378 -4.38 29.94 -8.92
CA LYS A 378 -5.70 29.49 -8.49
C LYS A 378 -6.74 29.89 -9.52
N ILE A 379 -7.46 28.90 -10.03
CA ILE A 379 -8.55 29.05 -10.98
C ILE A 379 -9.84 28.69 -10.24
N PRO A 380 -10.48 29.66 -9.56
CA PRO A 380 -11.81 29.43 -9.00
C PRO A 380 -12.77 29.12 -10.14
N VAL A 381 -13.70 28.21 -9.86
CA VAL A 381 -14.69 27.75 -10.84
C VAL A 381 -16.09 27.85 -10.26
N LYS A 382 -17.06 28.02 -11.15
CA LYS A 382 -18.49 27.99 -10.85
C LYS A 382 -19.20 26.98 -11.74
N ILE A 383 -20.35 26.54 -11.29
CA ILE A 383 -21.27 25.69 -12.06
C ILE A 383 -22.40 26.58 -12.56
N THR A 384 -22.58 26.66 -13.87
CA THR A 384 -23.64 27.43 -14.52
C THR A 384 -24.95 26.65 -14.56
N ASP A 385 -26.03 27.34 -14.91
CA ASP A 385 -27.37 26.75 -15.09
C ASP A 385 -27.44 25.79 -16.29
N ASP A 386 -26.40 25.73 -17.12
CA ASP A 386 -26.27 24.74 -18.20
C ASP A 386 -25.98 23.31 -17.67
N CYS A 387 -25.76 23.18 -16.35
CA CYS A 387 -25.52 21.88 -15.72
C CYS A 387 -26.80 21.04 -15.69
N ASN A 388 -26.80 19.93 -16.41
CA ASN A 388 -27.90 18.96 -16.45
C ASN A 388 -27.72 17.78 -15.48
N ASP A 389 -26.86 17.95 -14.47
CA ASP A 389 -26.47 16.91 -13.50
C ASP A 389 -26.11 15.54 -14.08
N CYS A 390 -25.49 15.48 -15.27
CA CYS A 390 -25.06 14.21 -15.88
C CYS A 390 -24.07 13.36 -15.03
N GLY A 391 -23.57 13.90 -13.92
CA GLY A 391 -22.72 13.19 -12.96
C GLY A 391 -21.32 12.83 -13.45
N PHE A 392 -20.94 13.18 -14.68
CA PHE A 392 -19.64 12.78 -15.27
C PHE A 392 -18.44 13.22 -14.42
N CYS A 393 -18.47 14.45 -13.93
CA CYS A 393 -17.40 15.02 -13.10
C CYS A 393 -17.29 14.37 -11.71
N ARG A 394 -18.40 13.80 -11.21
CA ARG A 394 -18.50 13.11 -9.91
C ARG A 394 -18.19 11.62 -9.99
N THR A 395 -18.59 10.96 -11.08
CA THR A 395 -18.56 9.49 -11.20
C THR A 395 -17.45 8.97 -12.10
N ARG A 396 -17.09 9.72 -13.14
CA ARG A 396 -16.08 9.29 -14.12
C ARG A 396 -14.76 10.04 -13.94
N PHE A 397 -14.80 11.33 -13.63
CA PHE A 397 -13.61 12.08 -13.23
C PHE A 397 -13.35 12.01 -11.72
N GLU A 398 -14.39 11.73 -10.92
CA GLU A 398 -14.28 11.46 -9.48
C GLU A 398 -13.57 12.58 -8.70
N CYS A 399 -13.90 13.85 -8.96
CA CYS A 399 -13.37 14.95 -8.16
C CYS A 399 -14.12 15.01 -6.81
N PRO A 400 -13.47 14.86 -5.64
CA PRO A 400 -14.16 14.86 -4.35
C PRO A 400 -14.73 16.24 -3.98
N ALA A 401 -14.27 17.30 -4.63
CA ALA A 401 -14.80 18.65 -4.45
C ALA A 401 -16.07 18.92 -5.27
N LEU A 402 -16.50 17.99 -6.14
CA LEU A 402 -17.75 18.08 -6.87
C LEU A 402 -18.73 17.09 -6.27
N VAL A 403 -19.80 17.61 -5.65
CA VAL A 403 -20.77 16.80 -4.91
C VAL A 403 -22.16 17.00 -5.48
N HIS A 404 -23.04 16.03 -5.25
CA HIS A 404 -24.45 16.17 -5.58
C HIS A 404 -25.12 16.98 -4.47
N ASP A 405 -25.88 17.98 -4.86
CA ASP A 405 -26.80 18.71 -4.00
C ASP A 405 -28.17 18.05 -4.14
N GLU A 406 -28.58 17.31 -3.11
CA GLU A 406 -29.85 16.58 -3.10
C GLU A 406 -31.07 17.52 -3.12
N GLU A 407 -30.96 18.73 -2.57
CA GLU A 407 -32.08 19.67 -2.50
C GLU A 407 -32.37 20.33 -3.85
N ASN A 408 -31.32 20.62 -4.62
CA ASN A 408 -31.41 21.35 -5.89
C ASN A 408 -31.18 20.45 -7.12
N GLU A 409 -31.10 19.13 -6.92
CA GLU A 409 -30.84 18.11 -7.95
C GLU A 409 -29.72 18.48 -8.94
N ARG A 410 -28.63 19.06 -8.42
CA ARG A 410 -27.53 19.56 -9.26
C ARG A 410 -26.17 19.24 -8.68
N THR A 411 -25.15 19.27 -9.54
CA THR A 411 -23.78 19.24 -9.04
C THR A 411 -23.41 20.60 -8.46
N ILE A 412 -22.80 20.61 -7.28
CA ILE A 412 -22.24 21.80 -6.62
C ILE A 412 -20.74 21.61 -6.33
N ILE A 413 -20.06 22.72 -6.05
CA ILE A 413 -18.65 22.71 -5.66
C ILE A 413 -18.55 22.85 -4.15
N ASN A 414 -17.93 21.87 -3.49
CA ASN A 414 -17.50 22.02 -2.10
C ASN A 414 -16.25 22.92 -2.07
N LYS A 415 -16.46 24.21 -1.74
CA LYS A 415 -15.39 25.22 -1.69
C LYS A 415 -14.33 24.94 -0.62
N THR A 416 -14.68 24.19 0.44
CA THR A 416 -13.72 23.80 1.49
C THR A 416 -12.72 22.76 0.99
N LEU A 417 -13.15 21.87 0.09
CA LEU A 417 -12.30 20.83 -0.50
C LEU A 417 -11.63 21.26 -1.81
N CYS A 418 -12.22 22.22 -2.53
CA CYS A 418 -11.75 22.61 -3.86
C CYS A 418 -10.33 23.18 -3.81
N ALA A 419 -9.43 22.58 -4.58
CA ALA A 419 -8.06 23.05 -4.71
C ALA A 419 -7.90 24.20 -5.73
N GLU A 420 -8.98 24.61 -6.42
CA GLU A 420 -8.96 25.67 -7.44
C GLU A 420 -8.01 25.35 -8.63
N CYS A 421 -7.83 24.07 -8.96
CA CYS A 421 -6.94 23.62 -10.04
C CYS A 421 -7.45 23.91 -11.47
N GLY A 422 -8.74 24.25 -11.65
CA GLY A 422 -9.35 24.53 -12.96
C GLY A 422 -9.50 23.33 -13.93
N VAL A 423 -8.91 22.16 -13.65
CA VAL A 423 -8.91 21.00 -14.57
C VAL A 423 -10.31 20.60 -15.00
N CYS A 424 -11.29 20.63 -14.09
CA CYS A 424 -12.67 20.24 -14.35
C CYS A 424 -13.35 21.02 -15.49
N ILE A 425 -12.89 22.24 -15.82
CA ILE A 425 -13.36 23.02 -16.98
C ILE A 425 -13.15 22.23 -18.28
N GLN A 426 -12.01 21.55 -18.42
CA GLN A 426 -11.67 20.76 -19.62
C GLN A 426 -12.43 19.44 -19.69
N ILE A 427 -13.04 19.02 -18.58
CA ILE A 427 -13.62 17.68 -18.40
C ILE A 427 -15.15 17.71 -18.54
N CYS A 428 -15.80 18.82 -18.20
CA CYS A 428 -17.25 18.93 -18.25
C CYS A 428 -17.76 18.79 -19.69
N PRO A 429 -18.53 17.74 -20.02
CA PRO A 429 -19.03 17.55 -21.39
C PRO A 429 -20.05 18.61 -21.80
N GLN A 430 -20.75 19.21 -20.83
CA GLN A 430 -21.74 20.27 -21.08
C GLN A 430 -21.11 21.67 -21.16
N GLY A 431 -19.84 21.84 -20.76
CA GLY A 431 -19.25 23.18 -20.61
C GLY A 431 -19.85 24.00 -19.46
N ALA A 432 -20.60 23.36 -18.56
CA ALA A 432 -21.27 24.02 -17.43
C ALA A 432 -20.33 24.37 -16.26
N ILE A 433 -19.07 23.90 -16.28
CA ILE A 433 -18.05 24.31 -15.31
C ILE A 433 -17.17 25.35 -15.96
N GLN A 434 -17.20 26.58 -15.44
CA GLN A 434 -16.51 27.74 -16.01
C GLN A 434 -15.65 28.44 -14.95
N LYS A 435 -14.65 29.21 -15.39
CA LYS A 435 -13.87 30.08 -14.50
C LYS A 435 -14.83 31.10 -13.86
N ASP A 436 -14.74 31.29 -12.55
CA ASP A 436 -15.61 32.22 -11.80
C ASP A 436 -15.39 33.67 -12.23
#